data_AF-A0A2V6GL57-F1
#
_entry.id   AF-A0A2V6GL57-F1
#
_cell.length_a   1.000
_cell.length_b   1.000
_cell.length_c   1.000
_cell.angle_alpha   90.00
_cell.angle_beta   90.00
_cell.angle_gamma   90.00
#
_symmetry.space_group_name_H-M   'P 1'
#
loop_
_entity.id
_entity.type
_entity.pdbx_description
1 polymer ?
#
loop_
_entity_poly.entity_id
_entity_poly.type
_entity_poly.pdbx_seq_one_letter_code
_entity_poly.pdbx_strand_id
1 'polypeptide(L)'
;MTGDSITAPPQVSAPESADFLADVIAGLSSNPRTIPCKYFYDERGAALFQKICELPEYYVTRTEIDILDRHRADIASQLGPSVELIGLGTGAGTKTRILIEALENPAVYIPVDISENQLRQSTALFQKIFPDLEILPVCADYLQPVVLPSPRHKPARNIVYFPGSTIGNFEPDEAVQFLCRIANVCYA
;
A
#
# COMPACT_ATOMS: atom_id res chain seq x y z
N MET A 1 1.53 -6.20 44.12
CA MET A 1 1.50 -5.00 43.26
C MET A 1 2.47 -5.26 42.14
N THR A 2 1.98 -6.00 41.14
CA THR A 2 1.54 -5.54 39.80
C THR A 2 2.71 -5.62 38.84
N GLY A 3 2.78 -6.77 38.16
CA GLY A 3 3.74 -7.04 37.10
C GLY A 3 3.32 -6.35 35.82
N ASP A 4 4.31 -5.83 35.11
CA ASP A 4 4.17 -5.18 33.82
C ASP A 4 3.87 -6.22 32.74
N SER A 5 2.61 -6.25 32.31
CA SER A 5 2.17 -6.95 31.12
C SER A 5 2.63 -6.16 29.89
N ILE A 6 3.79 -6.53 29.34
CA ILE A 6 4.21 -6.10 28.00
C ILE A 6 3.27 -6.79 27.00
N THR A 7 2.30 -6.05 26.47
CA THR A 7 1.43 -6.53 25.39
C THR A 7 2.27 -6.78 24.15
N ALA A 8 2.33 -8.04 23.71
CA ALA A 8 2.90 -8.42 22.42
C ALA A 8 2.18 -7.64 21.29
N PRO A 9 2.90 -7.26 20.20
CA PRO A 9 2.26 -6.67 19.03
C PRO A 9 1.16 -7.62 18.52
N PRO A 10 0.05 -7.08 17.98
CA PRO A 10 -1.04 -7.89 17.47
C PRO A 10 -0.49 -8.89 16.46
N GLN A 11 -0.76 -10.18 16.68
CA GLN A 11 -0.43 -11.22 15.72
C GLN A 11 -1.29 -11.01 14.48
N VAL A 12 -0.64 -10.61 13.39
CA VAL A 12 -1.24 -10.39 12.09
C VAL A 12 -1.38 -11.74 11.42
N SER A 13 -2.61 -12.22 11.25
CA SER A 13 -2.90 -13.49 10.58
C SER A 13 -2.81 -13.34 9.06
N ALA A 14 -1.97 -14.15 8.42
CA ALA A 14 -1.89 -14.24 6.96
C ALA A 14 -3.24 -14.70 6.35
N PRO A 15 -3.79 -13.99 5.35
CA PRO A 15 -5.02 -14.38 4.68
C PRO A 15 -4.71 -15.33 3.51
N GLU A 16 -4.36 -16.61 3.75
CA GLU A 16 -3.69 -17.38 2.67
C GLU A 16 -4.27 -18.71 2.17
N SER A 17 -5.15 -19.45 2.87
CA SER A 17 -5.42 -20.83 2.41
C SER A 17 -6.71 -21.08 1.61
N ALA A 18 -7.83 -20.42 1.94
CA ALA A 18 -9.12 -20.70 1.29
C ALA A 18 -9.27 -20.01 -0.07
N ASP A 19 -8.82 -18.75 -0.17
CA ASP A 19 -9.02 -17.93 -1.37
C ASP A 19 -8.10 -18.37 -2.52
N PHE A 20 -6.85 -18.78 -2.22
CA PHE A 20 -5.91 -19.25 -3.25
C PHE A 20 -6.39 -20.51 -3.96
N LEU A 21 -6.81 -21.54 -3.21
CA LEU A 21 -7.29 -22.78 -3.80
C LEU A 21 -8.53 -22.54 -4.68
N ALA A 22 -9.46 -21.72 -4.20
CA ALA A 22 -10.67 -21.37 -4.94
C ALA A 22 -10.34 -20.62 -6.24
N ASP A 23 -9.47 -19.60 -6.17
CA ASP A 23 -9.05 -18.79 -7.33
C ASP A 23 -8.33 -19.66 -8.37
N VAL A 24 -7.45 -20.58 -7.94
CA VAL A 24 -6.72 -21.49 -8.84
C VAL A 24 -7.66 -22.50 -9.50
N ILE A 25 -8.58 -23.10 -8.75
CA ILE A 25 -9.56 -24.05 -9.33
C ILE A 25 -10.44 -23.33 -10.34
N ALA A 26 -10.99 -22.17 -9.99
CA ALA A 26 -11.85 -21.40 -10.87
C ALA A 26 -11.12 -20.98 -12.16
N GLY A 27 -9.91 -20.43 -12.02
CA GLY A 27 -9.10 -19.94 -13.14
C GLY A 27 -8.54 -21.05 -14.04
N LEU A 28 -8.16 -22.21 -13.50
CA LEU A 28 -7.67 -23.31 -14.34
C LEU A 28 -8.80 -24.15 -14.95
N SER A 29 -10.02 -24.03 -14.44
CA SER A 29 -11.23 -24.68 -14.98
C SER A 29 -11.92 -23.85 -16.07
N SER A 30 -11.57 -22.56 -16.22
CA SER A 30 -12.15 -21.68 -17.24
C SER A 30 -11.49 -21.85 -18.62
N ASN A 31 -12.08 -21.21 -19.63
CA ASN A 31 -11.53 -21.14 -20.99
C ASN A 31 -11.71 -19.72 -21.58
N PRO A 32 -10.62 -18.94 -21.76
CA PRO A 32 -9.23 -19.29 -21.52
C PRO A 32 -8.91 -19.44 -20.02
N ARG A 33 -7.89 -20.25 -19.70
CA ARG A 33 -7.43 -20.41 -18.31
C ARG A 33 -6.75 -19.13 -17.82
N THR A 34 -6.96 -18.80 -16.55
CA THR A 34 -6.44 -17.60 -15.91
C THR A 34 -5.92 -17.89 -14.51
N ILE A 35 -5.05 -17.00 -13.98
CA ILE A 35 -4.64 -16.96 -12.57
C ILE A 35 -4.53 -15.47 -12.19
N PRO A 36 -5.09 -15.02 -11.05
CA PRO A 36 -4.96 -13.64 -10.61
C PRO A 36 -3.50 -13.19 -10.43
N CYS A 37 -3.17 -12.00 -10.90
CA CYS A 37 -1.80 -11.46 -10.86
C CYS A 37 -1.29 -11.19 -9.43
N LYS A 38 -2.17 -11.07 -8.43
CA LYS A 38 -1.79 -10.92 -7.01
C LYS A 38 -0.86 -12.04 -6.53
N TYR A 39 -0.97 -13.24 -7.12
CA TYR A 39 -0.13 -14.38 -6.81
C TYR A 39 1.28 -14.33 -7.42
N PHE A 40 1.60 -13.32 -8.24
CA PHE A 40 2.99 -13.05 -8.62
C PHE A 40 3.82 -12.45 -7.50
N TYR A 41 3.21 -11.98 -6.41
CA TYR A 41 3.88 -11.15 -5.40
C TYR A 41 4.11 -11.87 -4.06
N ASP A 42 4.47 -13.15 -4.12
CA ASP A 42 5.14 -13.80 -2.99
C ASP A 42 6.49 -13.11 -2.69
N GLU A 43 7.20 -13.52 -1.64
CA GLU A 43 8.49 -12.89 -1.28
C GLU A 43 9.48 -12.83 -2.46
N ARG A 44 9.56 -13.92 -3.24
CA ARG A 44 10.46 -14.00 -4.38
C ARG A 44 9.99 -13.12 -5.54
N GLY A 45 8.72 -13.16 -5.85
CA GLY A 45 8.11 -12.43 -6.95
C GLY A 45 8.11 -10.92 -6.71
N ALA A 46 7.92 -10.49 -5.47
CA ALA A 46 8.17 -9.11 -5.05
C ALA A 46 9.63 -8.68 -5.29
N ALA A 47 10.61 -9.50 -4.90
CA ALA A 47 12.02 -9.20 -5.15
C ALA A 47 12.35 -9.16 -6.65
N LEU A 48 11.70 -10.00 -7.46
CA LEU A 48 11.81 -9.94 -8.93
C LEU A 48 11.21 -8.65 -9.48
N PHE A 49 10.05 -8.22 -8.98
CA PHE A 49 9.42 -6.96 -9.40
C PHE A 49 10.29 -5.74 -9.08
N GLN A 50 11.00 -5.74 -7.95
CA GLN A 50 11.98 -4.70 -7.64
C GLN A 50 13.10 -4.64 -8.70
N LYS A 51 13.62 -5.79 -9.14
CA LYS A 51 14.61 -5.85 -10.23
C LYS A 51 14.02 -5.40 -11.57
N ILE A 52 12.75 -5.72 -11.84
CA ILE A 52 12.05 -5.24 -13.05
C ILE A 52 12.01 -3.71 -13.06
N CYS A 53 11.78 -3.08 -11.90
CA CYS A 53 11.75 -1.61 -11.78
C CYS A 53 13.08 -0.93 -12.11
N GLU A 54 14.20 -1.66 -12.09
CA GLU A 54 15.54 -1.16 -12.41
C GLU A 54 15.90 -1.33 -13.90
N LEU A 55 15.10 -2.09 -14.66
CA LEU A 55 15.37 -2.37 -16.08
C LEU A 55 15.24 -1.10 -16.95
N PRO A 56 16.14 -0.88 -17.92
CA PRO A 56 16.05 0.26 -18.83
C PRO A 56 14.76 0.22 -19.69
N GLU A 57 14.23 -0.96 -19.97
CA GLU A 57 12.97 -1.15 -20.71
C GLU A 57 11.73 -0.79 -19.87
N TYR A 58 11.79 -0.97 -18.55
CA TYR A 58 10.66 -0.73 -17.65
C TYR A 58 10.65 0.72 -17.14
N TYR A 59 10.10 1.62 -17.96
CA TYR A 59 10.15 3.06 -17.71
C TYR A 59 9.22 3.57 -16.61
N VAL A 60 8.20 2.80 -16.23
CA VAL A 60 7.10 3.24 -15.36
C VAL A 60 7.64 3.80 -14.05
N THR A 61 8.49 3.05 -13.34
CA THR A 61 8.99 3.45 -12.02
C THR A 61 9.83 4.73 -12.08
N ARG A 62 10.79 4.82 -13.01
CA ARG A 62 11.64 6.02 -13.12
C ARG A 62 10.86 7.25 -13.55
N THR A 63 9.85 7.08 -14.40
CA THR A 63 9.03 8.18 -14.91
C THR A 63 8.11 8.72 -13.81
N GLU A 64 7.52 7.83 -13.02
CA GLU A 64 6.69 8.22 -11.88
C GLU A 64 7.51 8.91 -10.79
N ILE A 65 8.71 8.43 -10.49
CA ILE A 65 9.64 9.11 -9.56
C ILE A 65 9.96 10.52 -10.06
N ASP A 66 10.29 10.69 -11.33
CA ASP A 66 10.60 11.99 -11.92
C ASP A 66 9.39 12.96 -11.88
N ILE A 67 8.17 12.46 -12.09
CA ILE A 67 6.94 13.26 -11.90
C ILE A 67 6.79 13.70 -10.44
N LEU A 68 6.97 12.78 -9.49
CA LEU A 68 6.88 13.10 -8.06
C LEU A 68 7.95 14.12 -7.66
N ASP A 69 9.20 13.95 -8.08
CA ASP A 69 10.27 14.90 -7.75
C ASP A 69 9.98 16.30 -8.29
N ARG A 70 9.43 16.40 -9.51
CA ARG A 70 9.08 17.69 -10.13
C ARG A 70 7.86 18.36 -9.50
N HIS A 71 6.90 17.59 -9.00
CA HIS A 71 5.58 18.13 -8.61
C HIS A 71 5.19 17.89 -7.14
N ARG A 72 6.05 17.27 -6.31
CA ARG A 72 5.73 16.93 -4.91
C ARG A 72 5.24 18.12 -4.08
N ALA A 73 5.81 19.32 -4.29
CA ALA A 73 5.40 20.53 -3.56
C ALA A 73 3.98 20.95 -3.96
N ASP A 74 3.67 20.96 -5.26
CA ASP A 74 2.34 21.28 -5.76
C ASP A 74 1.31 20.26 -5.27
N ILE A 75 1.64 18.96 -5.36
CA ILE A 75 0.79 17.87 -4.86
C ILE A 75 0.51 18.10 -3.36
N ALA A 76 1.55 18.25 -2.54
CA ALA A 76 1.39 18.44 -1.10
C ALA A 76 0.53 19.67 -0.76
N SER A 77 0.69 20.78 -1.49
CA SER A 77 -0.12 21.98 -1.30
C SER A 77 -1.62 21.74 -1.54
N GLN A 78 -1.98 20.89 -2.50
CA GLN A 78 -3.37 20.53 -2.80
C GLN A 78 -3.96 19.56 -1.77
N LEU A 79 -3.11 18.70 -1.20
CA LEU A 79 -3.51 17.77 -0.14
C LEU A 79 -3.76 18.52 1.18
N GLY A 80 -2.95 19.52 1.48
CA GLY A 80 -3.02 20.31 2.72
C GLY A 80 -2.35 19.62 3.91
N PRO A 81 -2.39 20.24 5.10
CA PRO A 81 -1.72 19.72 6.28
C PRO A 81 -2.51 18.60 6.97
N SER A 82 -1.83 17.87 7.86
CA SER A 82 -2.47 16.91 8.79
C SER A 82 -3.32 15.84 8.10
N VAL A 83 -2.87 15.37 6.94
CA VAL A 83 -3.53 14.29 6.21
C VAL A 83 -3.25 12.92 6.82
N GLU A 84 -4.22 12.03 6.71
CA GLU A 84 -4.01 10.58 6.83
C GLU A 84 -3.62 10.05 5.45
N LEU A 85 -2.38 9.59 5.29
CA LEU A 85 -1.90 9.03 4.03
C LEU A 85 -2.00 7.50 4.08
N ILE A 86 -2.86 6.93 3.25
CA ILE A 86 -3.06 5.48 3.11
C ILE A 86 -2.35 5.02 1.84
N GLY A 87 -1.23 4.32 1.98
CA GLY A 87 -0.47 3.81 0.84
C GLY A 87 -0.88 2.38 0.49
N LEU A 88 -1.38 2.15 -0.72
CA LEU A 88 -1.76 0.81 -1.18
C LEU A 88 -0.66 0.20 -2.05
N GLY A 89 -0.19 -1.01 -1.71
CA GLY A 89 0.87 -1.69 -2.47
C GLY A 89 2.20 -0.94 -2.40
N THR A 90 2.65 -0.66 -1.17
CA THR A 90 3.74 0.30 -0.90
C THR A 90 5.11 -0.11 -1.43
N GLY A 91 5.34 -1.41 -1.68
CA GLY A 91 6.58 -1.92 -2.27
C GLY A 91 7.84 -1.44 -1.54
N ALA A 92 8.86 -1.02 -2.30
CA ALA A 92 10.12 -0.50 -1.74
C ALA A 92 10.00 0.86 -1.03
N GLY A 93 8.83 1.53 -1.10
CA GLY A 93 8.56 2.77 -0.39
C GLY A 93 9.20 4.05 -0.95
N THR A 94 10.13 3.98 -1.92
CA THR A 94 10.83 5.17 -2.48
C THR A 94 9.87 6.29 -2.90
N LYS A 95 8.80 5.95 -3.63
CA LYS A 95 7.81 6.91 -4.12
C LYS A 95 7.00 7.54 -2.97
N THR A 96 6.62 6.72 -2.01
CA THR A 96 5.85 7.18 -0.85
C THR A 96 6.70 8.07 0.04
N ARG A 97 7.99 7.78 0.18
CA ARG A 97 8.94 8.64 0.88
C ARG A 97 8.99 10.04 0.27
N ILE A 98 9.14 10.15 -1.06
CA ILE A 98 9.18 11.44 -1.76
C ILE A 98 7.91 12.26 -1.48
N LEU A 99 6.75 11.60 -1.48
CA LEU A 99 5.48 12.27 -1.17
C LEU A 99 5.44 12.73 0.29
N ILE A 100 5.75 11.86 1.26
CA ILE A 100 5.72 12.19 2.69
C ILE A 100 6.68 13.32 3.03
N GLU A 101 7.88 13.35 2.44
CA GLU A 101 8.86 14.44 2.64
C GLU A 101 8.33 15.82 2.20
N ALA A 102 7.33 15.87 1.31
CA ALA A 102 6.70 17.11 0.88
C ALA A 102 5.44 17.48 1.69
N LEU A 103 4.84 16.55 2.42
CA LEU A 103 3.60 16.80 3.18
C LEU A 103 3.84 17.71 4.38
N GLU A 104 2.90 18.61 4.63
CA GLU A 104 2.93 19.51 5.78
C GLU A 104 2.36 18.79 7.03
N ASN A 105 3.24 18.30 7.90
CA ASN A 105 2.87 17.65 9.17
C ASN A 105 1.74 16.61 9.02
N PRO A 106 1.93 15.55 8.21
CA PRO A 106 0.92 14.50 8.05
C PRO A 106 0.57 13.89 9.42
N ALA A 107 -0.71 13.58 9.63
CA ALA A 107 -1.20 13.06 10.90
C ALA A 107 -0.78 11.61 11.12
N VAL A 108 -0.82 10.80 10.06
CA VAL A 108 -0.49 9.37 10.09
C VAL A 108 -0.14 8.88 8.68
N TYR A 109 0.72 7.87 8.60
CA TYR A 109 0.93 7.06 7.41
C TYR A 109 0.49 5.61 7.66
N ILE A 110 -0.42 5.10 6.83
CA ILE A 110 -0.97 3.74 6.89
C ILE A 110 -0.50 2.97 5.66
N PRO A 111 0.66 2.27 5.71
CA PRO A 111 1.06 1.39 4.63
C PRO A 111 0.21 0.11 4.63
N VAL A 112 -0.36 -0.22 3.48
CA VAL A 112 -1.15 -1.44 3.23
C VAL A 112 -0.45 -2.28 2.18
N ASP A 113 -0.14 -3.53 2.52
CA ASP A 113 0.47 -4.48 1.58
C ASP A 113 0.02 -5.91 1.89
N ILE A 114 -0.03 -6.76 0.87
CA ILE A 114 -0.33 -8.20 1.05
C ILE A 114 0.91 -8.95 1.56
N SER A 115 2.11 -8.43 1.28
CA SER A 115 3.38 -9.02 1.67
C SER A 115 3.80 -8.55 3.07
N GLU A 116 3.61 -9.41 4.08
CA GLU A 116 3.98 -9.11 5.46
C GLU A 116 5.47 -8.73 5.60
N ASN A 117 6.35 -9.44 4.88
CA ASN A 117 7.79 -9.17 4.95
C ASN A 117 8.14 -7.78 4.38
N GLN A 118 7.58 -7.41 3.22
CA GLN A 118 7.80 -6.08 2.66
C GLN A 118 7.24 -5.00 3.59
N LEU A 119 6.03 -5.20 4.10
CA LEU A 119 5.38 -4.26 5.01
C LEU A 119 6.22 -4.04 6.28
N ARG A 120 6.75 -5.10 6.88
CA ARG A 120 7.62 -5.01 8.06
C ARG A 120 8.92 -4.25 7.75
N GLN A 121 9.56 -4.54 6.62
CA GLN A 121 10.81 -3.89 6.21
C GLN A 121 10.60 -2.40 5.90
N SER A 122 9.56 -2.06 5.13
CA SER A 122 9.24 -0.69 4.77
C SER A 122 8.83 0.11 6.01
N THR A 123 8.02 -0.46 6.90
CA THR A 123 7.63 0.18 8.16
C THR A 123 8.85 0.50 9.03
N ALA A 124 9.75 -0.47 9.23
CA ALA A 124 10.95 -0.26 10.04
C ALA A 124 11.89 0.81 9.43
N LEU A 125 11.94 0.92 8.10
CA LEU A 125 12.66 1.98 7.42
C LEU A 125 11.99 3.35 7.64
N PHE A 126 10.67 3.43 7.46
CA PHE A 126 9.94 4.70 7.57
C PHE A 126 9.93 5.22 9.01
N GLN A 127 9.83 4.35 10.02
CA GLN A 127 9.96 4.74 11.43
C GLN A 127 11.33 5.35 11.75
N LYS A 128 12.39 4.95 11.04
CA LYS A 128 13.72 5.56 11.19
C LYS A 128 13.84 6.90 10.47
N ILE A 129 13.21 7.04 9.30
CA ILE A 129 13.27 8.26 8.48
C ILE A 129 12.36 9.35 9.07
N PHE A 130 11.21 8.96 9.60
CA PHE A 130 10.16 9.85 10.11
C PHE A 130 9.79 9.46 11.56
N PRO A 131 10.68 9.70 12.54
CA PRO A 131 10.47 9.25 13.93
C PRO A 131 9.26 9.88 14.61
N ASP A 132 8.84 11.07 14.16
CA ASP A 132 7.70 11.80 14.72
C ASP A 132 6.38 11.50 14.00
N LEU A 133 6.42 10.80 12.86
CA LEU A 133 5.23 10.41 12.10
C LEU A 133 4.65 9.12 12.67
N GLU A 134 3.36 9.13 13.01
CA GLU A 134 2.65 7.90 13.34
C GLU A 134 2.56 7.00 12.10
N ILE A 135 3.00 5.74 12.23
CA ILE A 135 2.97 4.75 11.15
C ILE A 135 2.22 3.51 11.63
N LEU A 136 1.10 3.19 10.97
CA LEU A 136 0.20 2.10 11.34
C LEU A 136 0.10 1.08 10.19
N PRO A 137 0.97 0.06 10.14
CA PRO A 137 0.98 -0.90 9.03
C PRO A 137 -0.22 -1.85 9.06
N VAL A 138 -0.75 -2.18 7.88
CA VAL A 138 -1.86 -3.13 7.69
C VAL A 138 -1.47 -4.18 6.66
N CYS A 139 -1.36 -5.44 7.09
CA CYS A 139 -1.15 -6.55 6.17
C CYS A 139 -2.51 -7.03 5.66
N ALA A 140 -2.84 -6.73 4.41
CA ALA A 140 -4.13 -7.08 3.82
C ALA A 140 -4.06 -7.13 2.29
N ASP A 141 -4.93 -7.94 1.71
CA ASP A 141 -5.29 -7.81 0.30
C ASP A 141 -6.16 -6.55 0.13
N TYR A 142 -5.58 -5.46 -0.37
CA TYR A 142 -6.28 -4.20 -0.60
C TYR A 142 -7.35 -4.27 -1.70
N LEU A 143 -7.46 -5.40 -2.42
CA LEU A 143 -8.58 -5.65 -3.31
C LEU A 143 -9.86 -5.97 -2.54
N GLN A 144 -9.74 -6.44 -1.30
CA GLN A 144 -10.84 -6.69 -0.38
C GLN A 144 -11.09 -5.48 0.53
N PRO A 145 -12.25 -5.41 1.21
CA PRO A 145 -12.46 -4.41 2.26
C PRO A 145 -11.38 -4.49 3.34
N VAL A 146 -10.65 -3.40 3.54
CA VAL A 146 -9.60 -3.29 4.57
C VAL A 146 -10.13 -2.45 5.73
N VAL A 147 -9.98 -2.94 6.95
CA VAL A 147 -10.25 -2.16 8.16
C VAL A 147 -9.01 -1.35 8.49
N LEU A 148 -9.12 -0.03 8.39
CA LEU A 148 -8.02 0.88 8.72
C LEU A 148 -7.99 1.18 10.23
N PRO A 149 -6.80 1.20 10.86
CA PRO A 149 -6.67 1.55 12.26
C PRO A 149 -6.95 3.05 12.47
N SER A 150 -7.46 3.40 13.64
CA SER A 150 -7.68 4.81 13.99
C SER A 150 -6.37 5.48 14.43
N PRO A 151 -6.00 6.63 13.82
CA PRO A 151 -4.82 7.38 14.24
C PRO A 151 -5.01 8.08 15.59
N ARG A 152 -3.90 8.41 16.26
CA ARG A 152 -3.90 9.18 17.52
C ARG A 152 -4.43 10.59 17.33
N HIS A 153 -4.07 11.20 16.20
CA HIS A 153 -4.47 12.55 15.84
C HIS A 153 -5.54 12.47 14.76
N LYS A 154 -6.64 13.21 14.96
CA LYS A 154 -7.71 13.27 13.96
C LYS A 154 -7.16 13.93 12.68
N PRO A 155 -7.16 13.24 11.53
CA PRO A 155 -6.69 13.81 10.28
C PRO A 155 -7.68 14.86 9.78
N ALA A 156 -7.17 15.82 9.01
CA ALA A 156 -7.99 16.80 8.30
C ALA A 156 -8.64 16.20 7.04
N ARG A 157 -7.99 15.21 6.44
CA ARG A 157 -8.42 14.54 5.20
C ARG A 157 -7.76 13.17 5.06
N ASN A 158 -8.47 12.21 4.48
CA ASN A 158 -7.94 10.91 4.14
C ASN A 158 -7.47 10.93 2.67
N ILE A 159 -6.22 10.53 2.44
CA ILE A 159 -5.59 10.50 1.12
C ILE A 159 -5.18 9.06 0.83
N VAL A 160 -5.83 8.44 -0.15
CA VAL A 160 -5.39 7.15 -0.67
C VAL A 160 -4.37 7.36 -1.77
N TYR A 161 -3.20 6.78 -1.61
CA TYR A 161 -2.09 6.83 -2.56
C TYR A 161 -1.87 5.44 -3.18
N PHE A 162 -2.12 5.34 -4.49
CA PHE A 162 -2.04 4.07 -5.25
C PHE A 162 -1.20 4.24 -6.53
N PRO A 163 0.14 4.31 -6.41
CA PRO A 163 1.04 4.56 -7.53
C PRO A 163 1.37 3.29 -8.33
N GLY A 164 2.23 3.45 -9.34
CA GLY A 164 2.87 2.35 -10.08
C GLY A 164 2.04 1.80 -11.23
N SER A 165 0.98 2.50 -11.63
CA SER A 165 0.00 2.02 -12.62
C SER A 165 -0.61 0.66 -12.25
N THR A 166 -0.62 0.31 -10.96
CA THR A 166 -1.12 -0.97 -10.45
C THR A 166 -2.60 -1.16 -10.74
N ILE A 167 -3.37 -0.07 -10.84
CA ILE A 167 -4.77 -0.10 -11.30
C ILE A 167 -4.92 -0.72 -12.70
N GLY A 168 -3.89 -0.65 -13.55
CA GLY A 168 -3.89 -1.26 -14.88
C GLY A 168 -3.82 -2.79 -14.88
N ASN A 169 -3.67 -3.42 -13.70
CA ASN A 169 -3.77 -4.87 -13.55
C ASN A 169 -5.22 -5.37 -13.46
N PHE A 170 -6.20 -4.46 -13.41
CA PHE A 170 -7.61 -4.78 -13.27
C PHE A 170 -8.31 -4.74 -14.62
N GLU A 171 -9.31 -5.60 -14.79
CA GLU A 171 -10.28 -5.41 -15.85
C GLU A 171 -11.09 -4.12 -15.58
N PRO A 172 -11.65 -3.44 -16.61
CA PRO A 172 -12.30 -2.14 -16.44
C PRO A 172 -13.38 -2.11 -15.34
N ASP A 173 -14.22 -3.14 -15.24
CA ASP A 173 -15.28 -3.22 -14.23
C ASP A 173 -14.70 -3.40 -12.81
N GLU A 174 -13.62 -4.16 -12.67
CA GLU A 174 -12.91 -4.34 -11.41
C GLU A 174 -12.25 -3.02 -10.95
N ALA A 175 -11.67 -2.28 -11.89
CA ALA A 175 -11.08 -0.96 -11.64
C ALA A 175 -12.13 0.05 -11.16
N VAL A 176 -13.32 0.07 -11.79
CA VAL A 176 -14.44 0.92 -11.36
C VAL A 176 -14.88 0.56 -9.95
N GLN A 177 -15.08 -0.73 -9.66
CA GLN A 177 -15.47 -1.17 -8.33
C GLN A 177 -14.41 -0.82 -7.28
N PHE A 178 -13.13 -0.98 -7.60
CA PHE A 178 -12.02 -0.59 -6.75
C PHE A 178 -12.04 0.92 -6.47
N LEU A 179 -12.13 1.76 -7.50
CA LEU A 179 -12.19 3.21 -7.35
C LEU A 179 -13.40 3.67 -6.52
N CYS A 180 -14.56 3.05 -6.67
CA CYS A 180 -15.73 3.33 -5.82
C CYS A 180 -15.48 3.01 -4.35
N ARG A 181 -14.79 1.89 -4.05
CA ARG A 181 -14.39 1.57 -2.67
C ARG A 181 -13.41 2.59 -2.11
N ILE A 182 -12.41 2.97 -2.90
CA ILE A 182 -11.42 3.98 -2.50
C ILE A 182 -12.07 5.34 -2.24
N ALA A 183 -13.04 5.75 -3.08
CA ALA A 183 -13.77 6.99 -2.86
C ALA A 183 -14.46 7.02 -1.49
N ASN A 184 -15.07 5.92 -1.05
CA ASN A 184 -15.69 5.83 0.27
C ASN A 184 -14.69 6.02 1.41
N VAL A 185 -13.46 5.52 1.26
CA VAL A 185 -12.38 5.73 2.25
C VAL A 185 -11.98 7.20 2.32
N CYS A 186 -11.92 7.89 1.18
CA CYS A 186 -11.59 9.31 1.12
C CYS A 186 -12.66 10.23 1.76
N TYR A 187 -13.91 9.77 1.84
CA TYR A 187 -15.06 10.54 2.39
C TYR A 187 -15.48 10.14 3.81
N ALA A 188 -14.82 9.14 4.41
CA ALA A 188 -15.08 8.69 5.79
C ALA A 188 -14.49 9.65 6.83
#